data_AF-A0A2E7NH81-F1
#
_entry.id   AF-A0A2E7NH81-F1
#
_cell.length_a   1.000
_cell.length_b   1.000
_cell.length_c   1.000
_cell.angle_alpha   90.00
_cell.angle_beta   90.00
_cell.angle_gamma   90.00
#
_symmetry.space_group_name_H-M   'P 1'
#
loop_
_entity.id
_entity.type
_entity.pdbx_description
1 polymer ?
#
loop_
_entity_poly.entity_id
_entity_poly.type
_entity_poly.pdbx_seq_one_letter_code
_entity_poly.pdbx_strand_id
1 'polypeptide(L)'
;MTAAEQVIREKSVAFARDNKKRIARQLTDANRYPSEEEPVALFMAGSPGAGKTETAEAFLHDLGGSTLLIDPDKYRVFFEGYDGKNAWLFQPAVSIIVEKVIDMAFKNRQSFILDGTLTNYEKAKSNIERCLNKNRFVQILYVYQQPKLAWQFVQAREAQEGRRIRLEDFIDQYFEARSVVNRLKAHFGKRIEVDLMVKNLDNSLRSYKMNIDVIDRYVPENFTREFLVQNLPAPEKPL
;
A
#
# COMPACT_ATOMS: atom_id res chain seq x y z
N MET A 1 -8.29 -15.24 17.29
CA MET A 1 -8.57 -15.95 16.03
C MET A 1 -9.15 -17.30 16.39
N THR A 2 -10.28 -17.69 15.81
CA THR A 2 -10.96 -18.97 16.07
C THR A 2 -10.32 -20.12 15.28
N ALA A 3 -10.67 -21.37 15.62
CA ALA A 3 -10.21 -22.54 14.85
C ALA A 3 -10.68 -22.49 13.39
N ALA A 4 -11.91 -22.05 13.13
CA ALA A 4 -12.44 -21.90 11.78
C ALA A 4 -11.66 -20.83 10.97
N GLU A 5 -11.36 -19.69 11.60
CA GLU A 5 -10.55 -18.63 10.99
C GLU A 5 -9.13 -19.10 10.67
N GLN A 6 -8.53 -19.92 11.55
CA GLN A 6 -7.21 -20.51 11.31
C GLN A 6 -7.23 -21.45 10.09
N VAL A 7 -8.26 -22.30 9.96
CA VAL A 7 -8.41 -23.19 8.79
C VAL A 7 -8.53 -22.39 7.48
N ILE A 8 -9.32 -21.31 7.47
CA ILE A 8 -9.46 -20.42 6.30
C ILE A 8 -8.09 -19.81 5.93
N ARG A 9 -7.37 -19.30 6.94
CA ARG A 9 -6.04 -18.72 6.77
C ARG A 9 -5.03 -19.72 6.22
N GLU A 10 -5.00 -20.95 6.73
CA GLU A 10 -4.09 -22.01 6.25
C GLU A 10 -4.41 -22.45 4.82
N LYS A 11 -5.70 -22.65 4.50
CA LYS A 11 -6.14 -22.99 3.14
C LYS A 11 -5.76 -21.90 2.14
N SER A 12 -5.97 -20.62 2.46
CA SER A 12 -5.60 -19.51 1.58
C SER A 12 -4.08 -19.43 1.34
N VAL A 13 -3.27 -19.68 2.36
CA VAL A 13 -1.80 -19.74 2.24
C VAL A 13 -1.35 -20.91 1.38
N ALA A 14 -1.92 -22.10 1.56
CA ALA A 14 -1.64 -23.26 0.72
C ALA A 14 -1.98 -22.97 -0.74
N PHE A 15 -3.20 -22.49 -1.01
CA PHE A 15 -3.63 -22.08 -2.34
C PHE A 15 -2.67 -21.05 -2.97
N ALA A 16 -2.27 -20.01 -2.22
CA ALA A 16 -1.33 -19.01 -2.71
C ALA A 16 0.02 -19.64 -3.09
N ARG A 17 0.56 -20.57 -2.29
CA ARG A 17 1.84 -21.22 -2.57
C ARG A 17 1.79 -22.04 -3.86
N ASP A 18 0.68 -22.75 -4.09
CA ASP A 18 0.50 -23.61 -5.25
C ASP A 18 0.21 -22.79 -6.53
N ASN A 19 -0.51 -21.67 -6.40
CA ASN A 19 -0.98 -20.89 -7.54
C ASN A 19 -0.18 -19.62 -7.86
N LYS A 20 0.70 -19.15 -6.96
CA LYS A 20 1.41 -17.86 -7.12
C LYS A 20 2.10 -17.68 -8.46
N LYS A 21 2.69 -18.74 -9.03
CA LYS A 21 3.38 -18.65 -10.32
C LYS A 21 2.41 -18.38 -11.46
N ARG A 22 1.25 -19.06 -11.48
CA ARG A 22 0.20 -18.89 -12.49
C ARG A 22 -0.42 -17.50 -12.37
N ILE A 23 -0.81 -17.12 -11.16
CA ILE A 23 -1.44 -15.82 -10.87
C ILE A 23 -0.48 -14.68 -11.22
N ALA A 24 0.78 -14.75 -10.80
CA ALA A 24 1.76 -13.71 -11.11
C ALA A 24 1.98 -13.55 -12.62
N ARG A 25 2.04 -14.63 -13.41
CA ARG A 25 2.14 -14.53 -14.88
C ARG A 25 0.94 -13.82 -15.49
N GLN A 26 -0.27 -14.10 -15.03
CA GLN A 26 -1.49 -13.44 -15.51
C GLN A 26 -1.48 -11.95 -15.17
N LEU A 27 -1.08 -11.60 -13.96
CA LEU A 27 -1.02 -10.20 -13.50
C LEU A 27 0.09 -9.39 -14.15
N THR A 28 1.11 -10.04 -14.73
CA THR A 28 2.30 -9.40 -15.32
C THR A 28 2.42 -9.67 -16.82
N ASP A 29 1.29 -9.84 -17.50
CA ASP A 29 1.26 -10.12 -18.94
C ASP A 29 2.06 -9.07 -19.72
N ALA A 30 3.08 -9.52 -20.46
CA ALA A 30 3.98 -8.67 -21.21
C ALA A 30 3.30 -7.95 -22.39
N ASN A 31 2.16 -8.46 -22.86
CA ASN A 31 1.35 -7.78 -23.88
C ASN A 31 0.62 -6.56 -23.31
N ARG A 32 0.31 -6.59 -22.01
CA ARG A 32 -0.36 -5.49 -21.31
C ARG A 32 0.65 -4.51 -20.70
N TYR A 33 1.75 -5.04 -20.18
CA TYR A 33 2.80 -4.29 -19.51
C TYR A 33 4.14 -4.61 -20.20
N PRO A 34 4.57 -3.81 -21.18
CA PRO A 34 5.80 -4.09 -21.90
C PRO A 34 7.04 -3.98 -21.01
N SER A 35 8.14 -4.60 -21.45
CA SER A 35 9.45 -4.44 -20.82
C SER A 35 9.98 -3.01 -21.05
N GLU A 36 10.67 -2.47 -20.05
CA GLU A 36 11.29 -1.14 -20.11
C GLU A 36 12.81 -1.24 -19.97
N GLU A 37 13.52 -0.33 -20.66
CA GLU A 37 14.98 -0.22 -20.55
C GLU A 37 15.38 0.28 -19.17
N GLU A 38 14.67 1.27 -18.64
CA GLU A 38 14.92 1.88 -17.33
C GLU A 38 13.69 1.73 -16.42
N PRO A 39 13.40 0.53 -15.91
CA PRO A 39 12.17 0.27 -15.18
C PRO A 39 12.14 0.98 -13.82
N VAL A 40 11.00 1.57 -13.51
CA VAL A 40 10.70 2.34 -12.29
C VAL A 40 9.94 1.46 -11.29
N ALA A 41 10.24 1.62 -10.01
CA ALA A 41 9.48 1.06 -8.90
C ALA A 41 8.94 2.20 -8.03
N LEU A 42 7.64 2.47 -8.15
CA LEU A 42 6.93 3.44 -7.34
C LEU A 42 6.24 2.73 -6.17
N PHE A 43 6.56 3.13 -4.94
CA PHE A 43 5.93 2.63 -3.72
C PHE A 43 4.99 3.70 -3.16
N MET A 44 3.70 3.39 -3.08
CA MET A 44 2.76 4.24 -2.37
C MET A 44 2.96 4.08 -0.86
N ALA A 45 2.80 5.18 -0.13
CA ALA A 45 2.88 5.20 1.33
C ALA A 45 1.86 6.17 1.92
N GLY A 46 1.44 5.92 3.16
CA GLY A 46 0.45 6.74 3.86
C GLY A 46 -0.63 5.92 4.54
N SER A 47 -1.33 6.54 5.50
CA SER A 47 -2.37 5.89 6.29
C SER A 47 -3.51 5.32 5.42
N PRO A 48 -4.26 4.31 5.92
CA PRO A 48 -5.53 3.95 5.30
C PRO A 48 -6.41 5.20 5.12
N GLY A 49 -7.14 5.31 4.01
CA GLY A 49 -7.96 6.48 3.73
C GLY A 49 -7.18 7.75 3.35
N ALA A 50 -5.84 7.73 3.23
CA ALA A 50 -5.10 8.88 2.71
C ALA A 50 -5.35 9.18 1.21
N GLY A 51 -6.03 8.27 0.51
CA GLY A 51 -6.32 8.37 -0.91
C GLY A 51 -5.17 7.93 -1.80
N LYS A 52 -4.45 6.87 -1.41
CA LYS A 52 -3.31 6.33 -2.16
C LYS A 52 -3.75 5.66 -3.45
N THR A 53 -4.80 4.85 -3.39
CA THR A 53 -5.33 4.09 -4.53
C THR A 53 -5.76 5.01 -5.66
N GLU A 54 -6.51 6.07 -5.33
CA GLU A 54 -6.97 7.08 -6.28
C GLU A 54 -5.80 7.86 -6.87
N THR A 55 -4.79 8.17 -6.05
CA THR A 55 -3.55 8.80 -6.54
C THR A 55 -2.78 7.85 -7.48
N ALA A 56 -2.64 6.57 -7.14
CA ALA A 56 -1.97 5.59 -7.97
C ALA A 56 -2.68 5.38 -9.32
N GLU A 57 -4.02 5.35 -9.31
CA GLU A 57 -4.84 5.24 -10.53
C GLU A 57 -4.73 6.50 -11.40
N ALA A 58 -4.71 7.70 -10.80
CA ALA A 58 -4.48 8.94 -11.52
C ALA A 58 -3.07 8.99 -12.17
N PHE A 59 -2.03 8.62 -11.42
CA PHE A 59 -0.68 8.49 -11.97
C PHE A 59 -0.62 7.47 -13.11
N LEU A 60 -1.30 6.32 -12.98
CA LEU A 60 -1.35 5.31 -14.03
C LEU A 60 -2.01 5.84 -15.30
N HIS A 61 -3.10 6.61 -15.16
CA HIS A 61 -3.78 7.26 -16.28
C HIS A 61 -2.85 8.24 -17.00
N ASP A 62 -2.13 9.08 -16.26
CA ASP A 62 -1.20 10.08 -16.81
C ASP A 62 0.02 9.43 -17.50
N LEU A 63 0.42 8.23 -17.07
CA LEU A 63 1.47 7.41 -17.70
C LEU A 63 0.97 6.60 -18.91
N GLY A 64 -0.27 6.77 -19.35
CA GLY A 64 -0.83 6.05 -20.50
C GLY A 64 -1.23 4.60 -20.24
N GLY A 65 -1.31 4.17 -18.97
CA GLY A 65 -1.92 2.91 -18.57
C GLY A 65 -1.07 1.64 -18.75
N SER A 66 0.16 1.75 -19.26
CA SER A 66 1.05 0.62 -19.53
C SER A 66 1.92 0.18 -18.34
N THR A 67 1.74 0.79 -17.17
CA THR A 67 2.48 0.47 -15.94
C THR A 67 1.71 -0.54 -15.09
N LEU A 68 2.42 -1.50 -14.48
CA LEU A 68 1.80 -2.51 -13.63
C LEU A 68 1.36 -1.90 -12.29
N LEU A 69 0.06 -1.85 -12.00
CA LEU A 69 -0.46 -1.53 -10.67
C LEU A 69 -0.57 -2.81 -9.83
N ILE A 70 0.25 -2.92 -8.80
CA ILE A 70 0.20 -3.98 -7.80
C ILE A 70 -0.62 -3.48 -6.61
N ASP A 71 -1.89 -3.87 -6.58
CA ASP A 71 -2.80 -3.58 -5.48
C ASP A 71 -3.09 -4.88 -4.71
N PRO A 72 -2.48 -5.08 -3.52
CA PRO A 72 -2.72 -6.25 -2.69
C PRO A 72 -4.20 -6.45 -2.33
N ASP A 73 -4.98 -5.38 -2.29
CA ASP A 73 -6.37 -5.44 -1.88
C ASP A 73 -7.25 -6.06 -2.97
N LYS A 74 -6.96 -5.78 -4.24
CA LYS A 74 -7.60 -6.41 -5.40
C LYS A 74 -7.26 -7.91 -5.52
N TYR A 75 -6.23 -8.41 -4.86
CA TYR A 75 -5.85 -9.84 -4.96
C TYR A 75 -6.63 -10.75 -4.02
N ARG A 76 -7.45 -10.22 -3.11
CA ARG A 76 -8.23 -11.07 -2.19
C ARG A 76 -9.29 -11.90 -2.89
N VAL A 77 -9.77 -11.45 -4.06
CA VAL A 77 -10.76 -12.14 -4.88
C VAL A 77 -10.30 -13.51 -5.40
N PHE A 78 -8.99 -13.82 -5.33
CA PHE A 78 -8.47 -15.13 -5.71
C PHE A 78 -8.75 -16.22 -4.68
N PHE A 79 -9.13 -15.86 -3.45
CA PHE A 79 -9.27 -16.81 -2.35
C PHE A 79 -10.73 -17.11 -2.05
N GLU A 80 -11.03 -18.39 -1.96
CA GLU A 80 -12.34 -18.87 -1.52
C GLU A 80 -12.62 -18.43 -0.08
N GLY A 81 -13.86 -18.03 0.19
CA GLY A 81 -14.32 -17.61 1.51
C GLY A 81 -13.99 -16.16 1.88
N TYR A 82 -13.39 -15.36 0.99
CA TYR A 82 -13.27 -13.92 1.20
C TYR A 82 -14.62 -13.21 1.02
N ASP A 83 -15.04 -12.43 2.01
CA ASP A 83 -16.35 -11.75 2.04
C ASP A 83 -16.27 -10.24 2.33
N GLY A 84 -15.07 -9.66 2.22
CA GLY A 84 -14.80 -8.26 2.60
C GLY A 84 -14.50 -8.10 4.09
N LYS A 85 -15.38 -8.61 4.95
CA LYS A 85 -15.30 -8.46 6.41
C LYS A 85 -14.09 -9.17 6.98
N ASN A 86 -13.73 -10.34 6.46
CA ASN A 86 -12.65 -11.18 6.96
C ASN A 86 -11.28 -10.92 6.29
N ALA A 87 -11.06 -9.74 5.70
CA ALA A 87 -9.86 -9.40 4.93
C ALA A 87 -8.52 -9.70 5.64
N TRP A 88 -8.48 -9.58 6.98
CA TRP A 88 -7.26 -9.83 7.77
C TRP A 88 -6.79 -11.29 7.70
N LEU A 89 -7.70 -12.26 7.45
CA LEU A 89 -7.35 -13.68 7.35
C LEU A 89 -6.49 -13.98 6.11
N PHE A 90 -6.68 -13.21 5.04
CA PHE A 90 -6.04 -13.44 3.74
C PHE A 90 -4.72 -12.70 3.56
N GLN A 91 -4.36 -11.79 4.46
CA GLN A 91 -3.16 -10.96 4.34
C GLN A 91 -1.85 -11.76 4.13
N PRO A 92 -1.62 -12.90 4.81
CA PRO A 92 -0.45 -13.72 4.55
C PRO A 92 -0.45 -14.35 3.14
N ALA A 93 -1.60 -14.80 2.67
CA ALA A 93 -1.77 -15.40 1.35
C ALA A 93 -1.58 -14.36 0.24
N VAL A 94 -2.19 -13.19 0.38
CA VAL A 94 -1.99 -12.02 -0.50
C VAL A 94 -0.52 -11.65 -0.57
N SER A 95 0.17 -11.60 0.56
CA SER A 95 1.60 -11.26 0.60
C SER A 95 2.44 -12.21 -0.25
N ILE A 96 2.11 -13.51 -0.29
CA ILE A 96 2.80 -14.50 -1.13
C ILE A 96 2.58 -14.20 -2.62
N ILE A 97 1.37 -13.80 -3.01
CA ILE A 97 1.05 -13.43 -4.39
C ILE A 97 1.80 -12.15 -4.78
N VAL A 98 1.74 -11.10 -3.95
CA VAL A 98 2.43 -9.81 -4.18
C VAL A 98 3.92 -10.01 -4.40
N GLU A 99 4.59 -10.76 -3.52
CA GLU A 99 6.03 -11.02 -3.67
C GLU A 99 6.35 -11.75 -4.98
N LYS A 100 5.47 -12.66 -5.42
CA LYS A 100 5.65 -13.36 -6.70
C LYS A 100 5.37 -12.49 -7.91
N VAL A 101 4.44 -11.54 -7.81
CA VAL A 101 4.18 -10.52 -8.84
C VAL A 101 5.40 -9.62 -8.98
N ILE A 102 5.97 -9.13 -7.87
CA ILE A 102 7.19 -8.32 -7.86
C ILE A 102 8.37 -9.07 -8.49
N ASP A 103 8.57 -10.36 -8.13
CA ASP A 103 9.58 -11.20 -8.77
C ASP A 103 9.42 -11.26 -10.30
N MET A 104 8.17 -11.39 -10.77
CA MET A 104 7.88 -11.51 -12.20
C MET A 104 8.08 -10.17 -12.91
N ALA A 105 7.65 -9.07 -12.29
CA ALA A 105 7.90 -7.72 -12.80
C ALA A 105 9.41 -7.42 -12.93
N PHE A 106 10.23 -7.89 -11.98
CA PHE A 106 11.69 -7.82 -12.10
C PHE A 106 12.21 -8.64 -13.27
N LYS A 107 11.73 -9.88 -13.42
CA LYS A 107 12.14 -10.76 -14.53
C LYS A 107 11.79 -10.16 -15.89
N ASN A 108 10.61 -9.56 -15.99
CA ASN A 108 10.08 -8.99 -17.23
C ASN A 108 10.53 -7.54 -17.45
N ARG A 109 11.31 -6.95 -16.53
CA ARG A 109 11.74 -5.54 -16.55
C ARG A 109 10.57 -4.55 -16.71
N GLN A 110 9.43 -4.83 -16.07
CA GLN A 110 8.24 -3.97 -16.13
C GLN A 110 8.30 -2.92 -15.03
N SER A 111 7.95 -1.66 -15.29
CA SER A 111 7.68 -0.69 -14.23
C SER A 111 6.45 -1.08 -13.42
N PHE A 112 6.45 -0.73 -12.13
CA PHE A 112 5.28 -0.97 -11.29
C PHE A 112 5.03 0.14 -10.27
N ILE A 113 3.75 0.25 -9.90
CA ILE A 113 3.27 1.00 -8.73
C ILE A 113 2.79 -0.03 -7.71
N LEU A 114 3.32 -0.02 -6.49
CA LEU A 114 2.86 -0.85 -5.38
C LEU A 114 1.97 -0.02 -4.45
N ASP A 115 0.66 -0.25 -4.50
CA ASP A 115 -0.32 0.42 -3.65
C ASP A 115 -0.39 -0.22 -2.25
N GLY A 116 0.58 0.14 -1.41
CA GLY A 116 0.67 -0.30 -0.02
C GLY A 116 0.59 0.87 0.96
N THR A 117 0.48 0.56 2.24
CA THR A 117 0.61 1.56 3.32
C THR A 117 2.07 1.81 3.73
N LEU A 118 2.97 0.90 3.37
CA LEU A 118 4.41 0.98 3.62
C LEU A 118 4.75 1.08 5.13
N THR A 119 4.10 0.26 5.96
CA THR A 119 4.21 0.31 7.43
C THR A 119 5.16 -0.72 8.04
N ASN A 120 5.72 -1.64 7.26
CA ASN A 120 6.70 -2.62 7.73
C ASN A 120 8.09 -2.27 7.19
N TYR A 121 8.96 -1.75 8.05
CA TYR A 121 10.30 -1.29 7.67
C TYR A 121 11.14 -2.39 7.01
N GLU A 122 11.24 -3.57 7.64
CA GLU A 122 12.13 -4.64 7.13
C GLU A 122 11.68 -5.15 5.77
N LYS A 123 10.36 -5.33 5.58
CA LYS A 123 9.81 -5.73 4.28
C LYS A 123 10.01 -4.66 3.23
N ALA A 124 9.74 -3.39 3.56
CA ALA A 124 9.92 -2.28 2.63
C ALA A 124 11.40 -2.10 2.24
N LYS A 125 12.31 -2.14 3.21
CA LYS A 125 13.76 -2.10 3.01
C LYS A 125 14.21 -3.23 2.07
N SER A 126 13.80 -4.46 2.34
CA SER A 126 14.13 -5.62 1.50
C SER A 126 13.62 -5.46 0.06
N ASN A 127 12.38 -4.99 -0.12
CA ASN A 127 11.81 -4.78 -1.45
C ASN A 127 12.52 -3.64 -2.22
N ILE A 128 12.88 -2.56 -1.55
CA ILE A 128 13.67 -1.47 -2.13
C ILE A 128 15.09 -1.94 -2.49
N GLU A 129 15.77 -2.67 -1.62
CA GLU A 129 17.09 -3.25 -1.91
C GLU A 129 17.05 -4.14 -3.16
N ARG A 130 16.02 -4.98 -3.28
CA ARG A 130 15.84 -5.81 -4.47
C ARG A 130 15.62 -4.99 -5.74
N CYS A 131 14.90 -3.87 -5.66
CA CYS A 131 14.73 -2.96 -6.80
C CYS A 131 16.06 -2.31 -7.20
N LEU A 132 16.81 -1.77 -6.22
CA LEU A 132 18.11 -1.13 -6.46
C LEU A 132 19.13 -2.12 -7.03
N ASN A 133 19.16 -3.36 -6.54
CA ASN A 133 20.01 -4.44 -7.07
C ASN A 133 19.65 -4.85 -8.51
N LYS A 134 18.47 -4.46 -8.99
CA LYS A 134 18.02 -4.63 -10.37
C LYS A 134 18.15 -3.34 -11.20
N ASN A 135 18.93 -2.37 -10.71
CA ASN A 135 19.18 -1.07 -11.35
C ASN A 135 17.89 -0.31 -11.71
N ARG A 136 16.87 -0.44 -10.85
CA ARG A 136 15.59 0.25 -11.02
C ARG A 136 15.68 1.62 -10.36
N PHE A 137 15.04 2.62 -10.98
CA PHE A 137 14.76 3.87 -10.27
C PHE A 137 13.69 3.59 -9.20
N VAL A 138 13.93 4.02 -7.97
CA VAL A 138 13.04 3.75 -6.83
C VAL A 138 12.52 5.07 -6.28
N GLN A 139 11.20 5.18 -6.27
CA GLN A 139 10.48 6.34 -5.76
C GLN A 139 9.45 5.90 -4.72
N ILE A 140 9.33 6.65 -3.65
CA ILE A 140 8.24 6.53 -2.68
C ILE A 140 7.37 7.77 -2.82
N LEU A 141 6.07 7.57 -3.03
CA LEU A 141 5.10 8.65 -2.96
C LEU A 141 4.30 8.53 -1.65
N TYR A 142 4.63 9.40 -0.69
CA TYR A 142 3.91 9.50 0.56
C TYR A 142 2.71 10.45 0.41
N VAL A 143 1.50 9.89 0.54
CA VAL A 143 0.25 10.64 0.49
C VAL A 143 -0.20 10.93 1.92
N TYR A 144 -0.33 12.20 2.24
CA TYR A 144 -0.82 12.68 3.53
C TYR A 144 -2.24 13.21 3.43
N GLN A 145 -3.07 12.74 4.36
CA GLN A 145 -4.39 13.29 4.66
C GLN A 145 -4.51 13.45 6.18
N GLN A 146 -5.25 14.47 6.62
CA GLN A 146 -5.52 14.67 8.04
C GLN A 146 -6.22 13.43 8.63
N PRO A 147 -5.79 12.92 9.80
CA PRO A 147 -6.24 11.63 10.31
C PRO A 147 -7.75 11.52 10.50
N LYS A 148 -8.43 12.61 10.90
CA LYS A 148 -9.90 12.62 11.04
C LYS A 148 -10.60 12.33 9.70
N LEU A 149 -10.20 13.00 8.63
CA LEU A 149 -10.79 12.80 7.32
C LEU A 149 -10.38 11.45 6.70
N ALA A 150 -9.13 11.05 6.86
CA ALA A 150 -8.67 9.73 6.43
C ALA A 150 -9.49 8.60 7.12
N TRP A 151 -9.79 8.75 8.40
CA TRP A 151 -10.65 7.82 9.14
C TRP A 151 -12.09 7.81 8.62
N GLN A 152 -12.67 8.97 8.31
CA GLN A 152 -13.99 9.04 7.68
C GLN A 152 -14.04 8.29 6.34
N PHE A 153 -13.00 8.38 5.52
CA PHE A 153 -12.91 7.60 4.28
C PHE A 153 -12.78 6.10 4.53
N VAL A 154 -12.06 5.68 5.57
CA VAL A 154 -12.02 4.27 5.99
C VAL A 154 -13.41 3.78 6.40
N GLN A 155 -14.14 4.56 7.18
CA GLN A 155 -15.50 4.22 7.62
C GLN A 155 -16.49 4.15 6.43
N ALA A 156 -16.42 5.12 5.51
CA ALA A 156 -17.25 5.12 4.30
C ALA A 156 -16.98 3.89 3.43
N ARG A 157 -15.70 3.52 3.28
CA ARG A 157 -15.32 2.31 2.54
C ARG A 157 -15.77 1.03 3.25
N GLU A 158 -15.69 0.98 4.58
CA GLU A 158 -16.23 -0.16 5.34
C GLU A 158 -17.74 -0.34 5.08
N ALA A 159 -18.50 0.76 5.03
CA ALA A 159 -19.93 0.71 4.75
C ALA A 159 -20.25 0.24 3.31
N GLN A 160 -19.41 0.60 2.33
CA GLN A 160 -19.62 0.25 0.92
C GLN A 160 -19.08 -1.14 0.55
N GLU A 161 -17.91 -1.51 1.06
CA GLU A 161 -17.16 -2.71 0.65
C GLU A 161 -17.11 -3.79 1.74
N GLY A 162 -17.61 -3.51 2.94
CA GLY A 162 -17.55 -4.42 4.10
C GLY A 162 -16.15 -4.58 4.70
N ARG A 163 -15.14 -3.84 4.20
CA ARG A 163 -13.75 -3.98 4.63
C ARG A 163 -13.48 -3.22 5.94
N ARG A 164 -13.57 -3.96 7.04
CA ARG A 164 -13.33 -3.42 8.38
C ARG A 164 -11.85 -3.20 8.69
N ILE A 165 -11.53 -2.02 9.21
CA ILE A 165 -10.24 -1.70 9.84
C ILE A 165 -10.52 -1.27 11.28
N ARG A 166 -9.77 -1.81 12.25
CA ARG A 166 -9.92 -1.39 13.64
C ARG A 166 -9.30 -0.01 13.84
N LEU A 167 -9.86 0.79 14.75
CA LEU A 167 -9.37 2.13 15.00
C LEU A 167 -7.90 2.11 15.46
N GLU A 168 -7.52 1.14 16.29
CA GLU A 168 -6.16 0.96 16.76
C GLU A 168 -5.20 0.68 15.59
N ASP A 169 -5.59 -0.24 14.69
CA ASP A 169 -4.82 -0.58 13.49
C ASP A 169 -4.66 0.63 12.55
N PHE A 170 -5.68 1.49 12.44
CA PHE A 170 -5.60 2.72 11.68
C PHE A 170 -4.60 3.71 12.29
N ILE A 171 -4.69 3.95 13.60
CA ILE A 171 -3.80 4.88 14.32
C ILE A 171 -2.36 4.38 14.23
N ASP A 172 -2.13 3.08 14.42
CA ASP A 172 -0.81 2.46 14.24
C ASP A 172 -0.27 2.73 12.85
N GLN A 173 -1.04 2.41 11.81
CA GLN A 173 -0.60 2.60 10.43
C GLN A 173 -0.39 4.07 10.06
N TYR A 174 -1.13 5.00 10.68
CA TYR A 174 -0.93 6.43 10.48
C TYR A 174 0.47 6.89 10.90
N PHE A 175 0.90 6.52 12.12
CA PHE A 175 2.24 6.89 12.60
C PHE A 175 3.34 6.06 11.92
N GLU A 176 3.13 4.76 11.76
CA GLU A 176 4.15 3.87 11.21
C GLU A 176 4.48 4.19 9.75
N ALA A 177 3.50 4.54 8.91
CA ALA A 177 3.75 4.86 7.50
C ALA A 177 4.77 6.00 7.36
N ARG A 178 4.61 7.09 8.14
CA ARG A 178 5.57 8.21 8.12
C ARG A 178 6.93 7.81 8.66
N SER A 179 6.95 7.15 9.83
CA SER A 179 8.17 6.69 10.49
C SER A 179 9.01 5.83 9.56
N VAL A 180 8.39 4.87 8.88
CA VAL A 180 9.06 3.96 7.96
C VAL A 180 9.63 4.71 6.76
N VAL A 181 8.88 5.62 6.12
CA VAL A 181 9.39 6.37 4.96
C VAL A 181 10.59 7.23 5.32
N ASN A 182 10.55 7.95 6.45
CA ASN A 182 11.70 8.72 6.93
C ASN A 182 12.92 7.83 7.19
N ARG A 183 12.72 6.67 7.85
CA ARG A 183 13.80 5.70 8.10
C ARG A 183 14.41 5.17 6.80
N LEU A 184 13.58 4.89 5.80
CA LEU A 184 14.05 4.43 4.48
C LEU A 184 14.84 5.53 3.76
N LYS A 185 14.35 6.78 3.77
CA LYS A 185 15.08 7.92 3.16
C LYS A 185 16.42 8.13 3.84
N ALA A 186 16.48 8.07 5.16
CA ALA A 186 17.74 8.14 5.91
C ALA A 186 18.69 6.99 5.57
N HIS A 187 18.16 5.76 5.42
CA HIS A 187 18.95 4.57 5.14
C HIS A 187 19.51 4.53 3.71
N PHE A 188 18.70 4.85 2.70
CA PHE A 188 19.09 4.76 1.29
C PHE A 188 19.65 6.07 0.72
N GLY A 189 19.35 7.21 1.35
CA GLY A 189 19.83 8.53 0.97
C GLY A 189 19.41 8.90 -0.45
N LYS A 190 20.42 9.21 -1.28
CA LYS A 190 20.24 9.61 -2.69
C LYS A 190 19.88 8.44 -3.63
N ARG A 191 19.90 7.19 -3.15
CA ARG A 191 19.55 6.03 -3.98
C ARG A 191 18.05 5.86 -4.21
N ILE A 192 17.22 6.55 -3.43
CA ILE A 192 15.77 6.58 -3.61
C ILE A 192 15.28 8.01 -3.60
N GLU A 193 14.15 8.25 -4.26
CA GLU A 193 13.41 9.51 -4.16
C GLU A 193 12.19 9.35 -3.25
N VAL A 194 11.85 10.42 -2.55
CA VAL A 194 10.67 10.46 -1.68
C VAL A 194 9.90 11.73 -1.98
N ASP A 195 8.71 11.56 -2.54
CA ASP A 195 7.80 12.65 -2.80
C ASP A 195 6.70 12.68 -1.76
N LEU A 196 6.20 13.88 -1.49
CA LEU A 196 5.12 14.13 -0.56
C LEU A 196 3.97 14.80 -1.30
N MET A 197 2.81 14.15 -1.25
CA MET A 197 1.54 14.71 -1.68
C MET A 197 0.68 15.03 -0.45
N VAL A 198 0.35 16.30 -0.26
CA VAL A 198 -0.56 16.75 0.81
C VAL A 198 -1.92 17.04 0.20
N LYS A 199 -2.98 16.44 0.74
CA LYS A 199 -4.36 16.70 0.31
C LYS A 199 -5.06 17.72 1.21
N ASN A 200 -6.03 18.42 0.63
CA ASN A 200 -6.97 19.29 1.32
C ASN A 200 -8.09 18.48 1.98
N LEU A 201 -8.96 19.17 2.73
CA LEU A 201 -10.13 18.57 3.37
C LEU A 201 -11.24 18.17 2.37
N ASP A 202 -11.26 18.80 1.20
CA ASP A 202 -12.11 18.38 0.07
C ASP A 202 -11.43 17.28 -0.77
N ASN A 203 -10.32 16.71 -0.27
CA ASN A 203 -9.49 15.71 -0.93
C ASN A 203 -8.76 16.18 -2.21
N SER A 204 -8.83 17.48 -2.55
CA SER A 204 -8.04 18.06 -3.64
C SER A 204 -6.55 18.15 -3.29
N LEU A 205 -5.69 18.28 -4.30
CA LEU A 205 -4.25 18.45 -4.07
C LEU A 205 -3.98 19.81 -3.40
N ARG A 206 -3.43 19.80 -2.19
CA ARG A 206 -2.99 21.01 -1.48
C ARG A 206 -1.58 21.42 -1.89
N SER A 207 -0.66 20.47 -1.85
CA SER A 207 0.73 20.71 -2.22
C SER A 207 1.43 19.41 -2.58
N TYR A 208 2.47 19.55 -3.41
CA TYR A 208 3.34 18.47 -3.81
C TYR A 208 4.80 18.91 -3.59
N LYS A 209 5.61 18.03 -3.01
CA LYS A 209 7.04 18.26 -2.76
C LYS A 209 7.83 17.09 -3.29
N MET A 210 8.84 17.38 -4.09
CA MET A 210 9.68 16.38 -4.74
C MET A 210 10.94 16.10 -3.92
N ASN A 211 11.33 14.82 -3.89
CA ASN A 211 12.58 14.30 -3.36
C ASN A 211 13.00 14.92 -2.00
N ILE A 212 12.09 14.91 -1.04
CA ILE A 212 12.31 15.45 0.30
C ILE A 212 13.13 14.49 1.17
N ASP A 213 13.89 15.04 2.12
CA ASP A 213 14.68 14.23 3.06
C ASP A 213 13.86 13.71 4.24
N VAL A 214 12.93 14.52 4.75
CA VAL A 214 12.16 14.25 5.98
C VAL A 214 10.76 14.82 5.81
N ILE A 215 9.74 13.97 5.97
CA ILE A 215 8.32 14.33 5.83
C ILE A 215 7.92 15.42 6.84
N ASP A 216 8.39 15.31 8.09
CA ASP A 216 7.99 16.16 9.21
C ASP A 216 8.38 17.64 9.05
N ARG A 217 9.32 17.96 8.13
CA ARG A 217 9.63 19.35 7.77
C ARG A 217 8.48 20.05 7.05
N TYR A 218 7.62 19.28 6.36
CA TYR A 218 6.53 19.81 5.53
C TYR A 218 5.15 19.47 6.10
N VAL A 219 5.05 18.37 6.84
CA VAL A 219 3.86 17.96 7.57
C VAL A 219 4.27 17.63 9.01
N PRO A 220 4.37 18.64 9.90
CA PRO A 220 4.67 18.41 11.30
C PRO A 220 3.62 17.49 11.95
N GLU A 221 4.07 16.55 12.77
CA GLU A 221 3.15 15.73 13.55
C GLU A 221 2.54 16.55 14.69
N ASN A 222 1.25 16.83 14.58
CA ASN A 222 0.51 17.59 15.58
C ASN A 222 -0.45 16.70 16.39
N PHE A 223 -0.46 15.39 16.15
CA PHE A 223 -1.34 14.45 16.83
C PHE A 223 -0.53 13.46 17.67
N THR A 224 -1.07 13.11 18.84
CA THR A 224 -0.60 11.96 19.62
C THR A 224 -1.53 10.78 19.44
N ARG A 225 -1.06 9.59 19.80
CA ARG A 225 -1.88 8.37 19.78
C ARG A 225 -3.10 8.52 20.69
N GLU A 226 -2.90 9.05 21.89
CA GLU A 226 -3.95 9.29 22.88
C GLU A 226 -4.99 10.27 22.36
N PHE A 227 -4.55 11.35 21.70
CA PHE A 227 -5.44 12.32 21.09
C PHE A 227 -6.33 11.67 20.02
N LEU A 228 -5.74 10.86 19.13
CA LEU A 228 -6.50 10.20 18.07
C LEU A 228 -7.49 9.16 18.62
N VAL A 229 -7.10 8.39 19.65
CA VAL A 229 -8.01 7.46 20.33
C VAL A 229 -9.23 8.18 20.92
N GLN A 230 -9.03 9.37 21.50
CA GLN A 230 -10.10 10.15 22.14
C GLN A 230 -11.00 10.90 21.14
N ASN A 231 -10.47 11.28 19.97
CA ASN A 231 -11.13 12.23 19.06
C ASN A 231 -11.58 11.63 17.72
N LEU A 232 -11.22 10.38 17.43
CA LEU A 232 -11.75 9.66 16.27
C LEU A 232 -12.99 8.86 16.68
N PRO A 233 -14.11 8.98 15.94
CA PRO A 233 -15.32 8.24 16.27
C PRO A 233 -15.07 6.74 16.17
N ALA A 234 -15.49 5.98 17.18
CA ALA A 234 -15.56 4.53 17.07
C ALA A 234 -16.47 4.16 15.89
N PRO A 235 -16.22 3.03 15.18
CA PRO A 235 -17.15 2.55 14.17
C PRO A 235 -18.53 2.37 14.83
N GLU A 236 -19.58 2.94 14.23
CA GLU A 236 -20.95 2.68 14.67
C GLU A 236 -21.16 1.17 14.73
N LYS A 237 -21.63 0.66 15.88
CA LYS A 237 -22.06 -0.73 15.93
C LYS A 237 -23.20 -0.88 14.93
N PRO A 238 -23.16 -1.83 13.99
CA PRO A 238 -24.31 -2.09 13.15
C PRO A 238 -25.52 -2.37 14.06
N LEU A 239 -26.61 -1.66 13.79
CA LEU A 239 -27.93 -1.86 14.40
C LEU A 239 -28.41 -3.31 14.19
#